data_AF-A0AA43JR24-F1
#
_entry.id   AF-A0AA43JR24-F1
#
_cell.length_a   1.000
_cell.length_b   1.000
_cell.length_c   1.000
_cell.angle_alpha   90.00
_cell.angle_beta   90.00
_cell.angle_gamma   90.00
#
_symmetry.space_group_name_H-M   'P 1'
#
loop_
_entity.id
_entity.type
_entity.pdbx_description
1 polymer ?
#
loop_
_entity_poly.entity_id
_entity_poly.type
_entity_poly.pdbx_seq_one_letter_code
_entity_poly.pdbx_strand_id
1 'polypeptide(L)'
;MRIADMTWMQVEEYLLDDDRCVLPLGSTEQHAYLSLAVDAILAEKVAGDAAGPEGVPVFPVLAYGLTPYFMAYPGTVTISPDTYASLLGDILDSLHAHGFRKILIVNGHGGNAQARPAAESWSDAHPGTSLRWHDWWKAPRTMAAVREIDEDASHASWMEGFPWTRVETARPPEGHKPAVDLSGREDMTPARFRERLGDGSFGGFYERPDEDLHRIWAIAVEETRALLSGGW
;
A
#
# COMPACT_ATOMS: atom_id res chain seq x y z
N MET A 1 -10.84 -13.64 -1.54
CA MET A 1 -12.27 -13.30 -1.28
C MET A 1 -12.32 -11.92 -0.63
N ARG A 2 -13.35 -11.09 -0.84
CA ARG A 2 -13.44 -9.79 -0.14
C ARG A 2 -14.42 -9.92 1.02
N ILE A 3 -14.05 -9.40 2.19
CA ILE A 3 -14.96 -9.36 3.36
C ILE A 3 -16.26 -8.62 3.04
N ALA A 4 -16.21 -7.61 2.16
CA ALA A 4 -17.39 -6.87 1.70
C ALA A 4 -18.44 -7.75 1.00
N ASP A 5 -18.04 -8.90 0.46
CA ASP A 5 -18.91 -9.86 -0.24
C ASP A 5 -19.25 -11.09 0.62
N MET A 6 -18.91 -11.07 1.91
CA MET A 6 -19.12 -12.17 2.86
C MET A 6 -20.08 -11.76 3.98
N THR A 7 -20.90 -12.71 4.40
CA THR A 7 -21.64 -12.64 5.66
C THR A 7 -20.76 -13.16 6.81
N TRP A 8 -21.06 -12.78 8.05
CA TRP A 8 -20.27 -13.25 9.20
C TRP A 8 -20.30 -14.79 9.37
N MET A 9 -21.35 -15.48 8.91
CA MET A 9 -21.49 -16.94 8.96
C MET A 9 -20.56 -17.62 7.97
N GLN A 10 -20.31 -17.01 6.80
CA GLN A 10 -19.31 -17.51 5.86
C GLN A 10 -17.89 -17.32 6.39
N VAL A 11 -17.65 -16.27 7.20
CA VAL A 11 -16.37 -16.09 7.90
C VAL A 11 -16.20 -17.14 9.00
N GLU A 12 -17.27 -17.43 9.76
CA GLU A 12 -17.26 -18.51 10.76
C GLU A 12 -16.97 -19.87 10.13
N GLU A 13 -17.60 -20.19 8.98
CA GLU A 13 -17.33 -21.41 8.22
C GLU A 13 -15.89 -21.47 7.70
N TYR A 14 -15.37 -20.37 7.13
CA TYR A 14 -13.99 -20.29 6.65
C TYR A 14 -12.96 -20.59 7.76
N LEU A 15 -13.19 -20.06 8.97
CA LEU A 15 -12.30 -20.20 10.12
C LEU A 15 -12.22 -21.64 10.67
N LEU A 16 -13.06 -22.56 10.20
CA LEU A 16 -12.95 -23.98 10.54
C LEU A 16 -11.72 -24.64 9.88
N ASP A 17 -11.32 -24.15 8.70
CA ASP A 17 -10.28 -24.77 7.87
C ASP A 17 -9.04 -23.88 7.69
N ASP A 18 -9.18 -22.55 7.75
CA ASP A 18 -8.08 -21.61 7.52
C ASP A 18 -8.21 -20.37 8.42
N ASP A 19 -7.09 -19.90 8.96
CA ASP A 19 -6.97 -18.76 9.88
C ASP A 19 -6.17 -17.59 9.27
N ARG A 20 -5.93 -17.63 7.96
CA ARG A 20 -5.29 -16.56 7.20
C ARG A 20 -6.24 -15.41 6.89
N CYS A 21 -5.73 -14.19 6.90
CA CYS A 21 -6.39 -13.03 6.29
C CYS A 21 -5.39 -12.00 5.75
N VAL A 22 -5.89 -11.09 4.93
CA VAL A 22 -5.14 -9.95 4.41
C VAL A 22 -5.74 -8.64 4.89
N LEU A 23 -4.89 -7.76 5.42
CA LEU A 23 -5.23 -6.39 5.80
C LEU A 23 -4.49 -5.40 4.89
N PRO A 24 -5.15 -4.79 3.90
CA PRO A 24 -4.54 -3.76 3.08
C PRO A 24 -4.43 -2.43 3.85
N LEU A 25 -3.28 -1.76 3.74
CA LEU A 25 -3.05 -0.42 4.29
C LEU A 25 -2.71 0.54 3.15
N GLY A 26 -3.43 1.66 3.05
CA GLY A 26 -3.21 2.69 2.03
C GLY A 26 -2.96 4.07 2.63
N SER A 27 -3.30 5.09 1.86
CA SER A 27 -3.30 6.50 2.25
C SER A 27 -4.22 7.29 1.30
N THR A 28 -4.58 8.50 1.72
CA THR A 28 -5.19 9.51 0.86
C THR A 28 -4.26 10.70 0.81
N GLU A 29 -3.49 10.80 -0.27
CA GLU A 29 -2.42 11.78 -0.43
C GLU A 29 -2.20 12.19 -1.87
N GLN A 30 -1.54 13.34 -2.04
CA GLN A 30 -1.15 13.85 -3.35
C GLN A 30 -0.37 12.78 -4.13
N HIS A 31 -0.72 12.60 -5.39
CA HIS A 31 0.01 11.74 -6.32
C HIS A 31 0.17 12.43 -7.67
N ALA A 32 0.60 13.69 -7.64
CA ALA A 32 0.70 14.55 -8.82
C ALA A 32 -0.55 14.54 -9.71
N TYR A 33 -0.51 13.82 -10.83
CA TYR A 33 -1.57 13.75 -11.83
C TYR A 33 -2.46 12.49 -11.71
N LEU A 34 -2.27 11.68 -10.67
CA LEU A 34 -3.06 10.48 -10.39
C LEU A 34 -4.13 10.75 -9.32
N SER A 35 -4.97 9.75 -9.06
CA SER A 35 -5.95 9.77 -7.98
C SER A 35 -5.30 10.05 -6.61
N LEU A 36 -5.97 10.82 -5.75
CA LEU A 36 -5.54 11.01 -4.37
C LEU A 36 -5.58 9.71 -3.54
N ALA A 37 -6.24 8.67 -4.04
CA ALA A 37 -6.38 7.39 -3.37
C ALA A 37 -5.51 6.28 -3.98
N VAL A 38 -4.44 6.62 -4.71
CA VAL A 38 -3.52 5.66 -5.36
C VAL A 38 -3.12 4.55 -4.40
N ASP A 39 -2.57 4.90 -3.23
CA ASP A 39 -2.08 3.90 -2.26
C ASP A 39 -3.18 2.93 -1.81
N ALA A 40 -4.39 3.46 -1.53
CA ALA A 40 -5.53 2.66 -1.10
C ALA A 40 -6.03 1.73 -2.23
N ILE A 41 -6.17 2.26 -3.44
CA ILE A 41 -6.61 1.51 -4.62
C ILE A 41 -5.62 0.38 -4.91
N LEU A 42 -4.32 0.67 -4.94
CA LEU A 42 -3.28 -0.30 -5.29
C LEU A 42 -3.12 -1.36 -4.20
N ALA A 43 -3.09 -0.98 -2.92
CA ALA A 43 -3.02 -1.94 -1.81
C ALA A 43 -4.21 -2.90 -1.80
N GLU A 44 -5.44 -2.39 -1.94
CA GLU A 44 -6.64 -3.23 -1.97
C GLU A 44 -6.64 -4.18 -3.17
N LYS A 45 -6.28 -3.66 -4.35
CA LYS A 45 -6.32 -4.45 -5.58
C LYS A 45 -5.25 -5.53 -5.60
N VAL A 46 -4.00 -5.25 -5.22
CA VAL A 46 -2.93 -6.26 -5.20
C VAL A 46 -3.22 -7.33 -4.14
N ALA A 47 -3.76 -6.95 -2.98
CA ALA A 47 -4.22 -7.88 -1.96
C ALA A 47 -5.33 -8.81 -2.50
N GLY A 48 -6.34 -8.24 -3.18
CA GLY A 48 -7.41 -9.00 -3.81
C GLY A 48 -6.93 -9.98 -4.87
N ASP A 49 -6.09 -9.52 -5.80
CA ASP A 49 -5.57 -10.31 -6.92
C ASP A 49 -4.61 -11.42 -6.44
N ALA A 50 -3.87 -11.18 -5.34
CA ALA A 50 -2.98 -12.17 -4.72
C ALA A 50 -3.76 -13.22 -3.91
N ALA A 51 -4.70 -12.79 -3.06
CA ALA A 51 -5.42 -13.64 -2.11
C ALA A 51 -6.62 -14.39 -2.72
N GLY A 52 -7.19 -13.88 -3.81
CA GLY A 52 -8.33 -14.48 -4.50
C GLY A 52 -8.14 -15.97 -4.83
N PRO A 53 -7.07 -16.35 -5.55
CA PRO A 53 -6.77 -17.75 -5.87
C PRO A 53 -6.49 -18.64 -4.66
N GLU A 54 -6.03 -18.06 -3.55
CA GLU A 54 -5.70 -18.78 -2.31
C GLU A 54 -6.93 -19.00 -1.41
N GLY A 55 -8.09 -18.45 -1.79
CA GLY A 55 -9.29 -18.49 -0.95
C GLY A 55 -9.13 -17.72 0.36
N VAL A 56 -8.21 -16.75 0.44
CA VAL A 56 -7.98 -15.97 1.67
C VAL A 56 -8.85 -14.69 1.66
N PRO A 57 -9.53 -14.34 2.77
CA PRO A 57 -10.32 -13.12 2.88
C PRO A 57 -9.43 -11.88 2.99
N VAL A 58 -9.81 -10.84 2.25
CA VAL A 58 -9.19 -9.52 2.25
C VAL A 58 -10.15 -8.54 2.93
N PHE A 59 -9.67 -7.91 4.00
CA PHE A 59 -10.41 -6.88 4.73
C PHE A 59 -10.42 -5.56 3.95
N PRO A 60 -11.37 -4.65 4.26
CA PRO A 60 -11.38 -3.30 3.68
C PRO A 60 -10.04 -2.60 3.93
N VAL A 61 -9.56 -1.87 2.92
CA VAL A 61 -8.32 -1.10 3.04
C VAL A 61 -8.45 0.02 4.08
N LEU A 62 -7.41 0.19 4.90
CA LEU A 62 -7.28 1.41 5.70
C LEU A 62 -6.87 2.56 4.78
N ALA A 63 -7.84 3.37 4.36
CA ALA A 63 -7.68 4.37 3.30
C ALA A 63 -6.94 5.66 3.69
N TYR A 64 -6.59 5.83 4.97
CA TYR A 64 -5.84 6.99 5.48
C TYR A 64 -4.58 6.52 6.17
N GLY A 65 -3.45 7.18 5.91
CA GLY A 65 -2.12 6.79 6.40
C GLY A 65 -1.36 7.91 7.10
N LEU A 66 -0.04 7.74 7.23
CA LEU A 66 0.88 8.75 7.77
C LEU A 66 1.59 9.52 6.66
N THR A 67 1.21 10.77 6.42
CA THR A 67 1.73 11.60 5.32
C THR A 67 1.85 13.10 5.65
N PRO A 68 2.46 13.46 6.80
CA PRO A 68 2.47 14.85 7.26
C PRO A 68 3.20 15.80 6.30
N TYR A 69 4.19 15.29 5.55
CA TYR A 69 4.99 16.08 4.60
C TYR A 69 4.19 16.52 3.37
N PHE A 70 3.09 15.85 3.00
CA PHE A 70 2.23 16.24 1.88
C PHE A 70 1.08 17.19 2.26
N MET A 71 1.02 17.68 3.49
CA MET A 71 -0.07 18.55 3.97
C MET A 71 -0.17 19.92 3.27
N ALA A 72 0.81 20.32 2.47
CA ALA A 72 0.72 21.51 1.63
C ALA A 72 0.04 21.25 0.26
N TYR A 73 -0.26 19.99 -0.05
CA TYR A 73 -1.02 19.59 -1.24
C TYR A 73 -2.49 19.36 -0.86
N PRO A 74 -3.44 20.13 -1.42
CA PRO A 74 -4.86 19.99 -1.08
C PRO A 74 -5.40 18.59 -1.35
N GLY A 75 -6.21 18.07 -0.43
CA GLY A 75 -6.81 16.74 -0.50
C GLY A 75 -6.03 15.66 0.25
N THR A 76 -4.76 15.89 0.57
CA THR A 76 -3.99 15.02 1.47
C THR A 76 -4.59 15.01 2.87
N VAL A 77 -4.75 13.82 3.44
CA VAL A 77 -5.18 13.61 4.83
C VAL A 77 -4.18 12.70 5.53
N THR A 78 -3.59 13.19 6.62
CA THR A 78 -2.68 12.39 7.47
C THR A 78 -3.31 12.10 8.82
N ILE A 79 -3.10 10.88 9.30
CA ILE A 79 -3.36 10.50 10.69
C ILE A 79 -2.07 10.72 11.49
N SER A 80 -2.20 11.06 12.78
CA SER A 80 -1.03 11.13 13.67
C SER A 80 -0.44 9.72 13.89
N PRO A 81 0.86 9.59 14.18
CA PRO A 81 1.46 8.29 14.44
C PRO A 81 0.77 7.51 15.55
N ASP A 82 0.46 8.15 16.67
CA ASP A 82 -0.18 7.50 17.82
C ASP A 82 -1.60 7.01 17.50
N THR A 83 -2.39 7.83 16.80
CA THR A 83 -3.75 7.44 16.38
C THR A 83 -3.71 6.31 15.36
N TYR A 84 -2.78 6.35 14.41
CA TYR A 84 -2.66 5.29 13.41
C TYR A 84 -2.22 3.96 14.04
N ALA A 85 -1.23 4.00 14.95
CA ALA A 85 -0.78 2.81 15.67
C ALA A 85 -1.90 2.22 16.54
N SER A 86 -2.65 3.06 17.25
CA SER A 86 -3.79 2.62 18.06
C SER A 86 -4.89 2.00 17.20
N LEU A 87 -5.25 2.64 16.09
CA LEU A 87 -6.24 2.13 15.14
C LEU A 87 -5.81 0.78 14.54
N LEU A 88 -4.53 0.66 14.15
CA LEU A 88 -4.00 -0.61 13.64
C LEU A 88 -4.06 -1.70 14.71
N GLY A 89 -3.71 -1.37 15.95
CA GLY A 89 -3.85 -2.28 17.10
C GLY A 89 -5.29 -2.77 17.29
N ASP A 90 -6.26 -1.86 17.33
CA ASP A 90 -7.68 -2.20 17.49
C ASP A 90 -8.19 -3.13 16.37
N ILE A 91 -7.74 -2.90 15.13
CA ILE A 91 -8.08 -3.76 13.99
C ILE A 91 -7.46 -5.15 14.19
N LEU A 92 -6.17 -5.22 14.51
CA LEU A 92 -5.47 -6.50 14.70
C LEU A 92 -6.05 -7.30 15.88
N ASP A 93 -6.38 -6.63 17.00
CA ASP A 93 -7.06 -7.22 18.15
C ASP A 93 -8.41 -7.81 17.76
N SER A 94 -9.19 -7.10 16.93
CA SER A 94 -10.48 -7.57 16.43
C SER A 94 -10.33 -8.80 15.54
N LEU A 95 -9.35 -8.80 14.62
CA LEU A 95 -9.04 -9.95 13.77
C LEU A 95 -8.63 -11.16 14.61
N HIS A 96 -7.75 -10.96 15.59
CA HIS A 96 -7.30 -11.99 16.50
C HIS A 96 -8.45 -12.53 17.34
N ALA A 97 -9.32 -11.68 17.88
CA ALA A 97 -10.48 -12.09 18.67
C ALA A 97 -11.43 -13.01 17.87
N HIS A 98 -11.55 -12.80 16.55
CA HIS A 98 -12.39 -13.64 15.70
C HIS A 98 -11.76 -14.98 15.30
N GLY A 99 -10.45 -15.16 15.47
CA GLY A 99 -9.78 -16.43 15.17
C GLY A 99 -8.73 -16.36 14.06
N PHE A 100 -8.52 -15.20 13.43
CA PHE A 100 -7.42 -15.05 12.48
C PHE A 100 -6.08 -15.08 13.23
N ARG A 101 -5.14 -15.90 12.75
CA ARG A 101 -3.81 -16.06 13.35
C ARG A 101 -2.68 -15.77 12.37
N LYS A 102 -2.96 -15.76 11.08
CA LYS A 102 -1.97 -15.56 10.02
C LYS A 102 -2.36 -14.32 9.22
N ILE A 103 -1.80 -13.17 9.59
CA ILE A 103 -2.22 -11.87 9.08
C ILE A 103 -1.15 -11.34 8.13
N LEU A 104 -1.49 -11.19 6.85
CA LEU A 104 -0.66 -10.48 5.89
C LEU A 104 -1.12 -9.02 5.80
N ILE A 105 -0.28 -8.10 6.26
CA ILE A 105 -0.43 -6.68 5.97
C ILE A 105 0.13 -6.42 4.58
N VAL A 106 -0.72 -5.95 3.66
CA VAL A 106 -0.32 -5.46 2.33
C VAL A 106 -0.35 -3.95 2.39
N ASN A 107 0.81 -3.35 2.64
CA ASN A 107 0.96 -1.91 2.69
C ASN A 107 1.19 -1.37 1.27
N GLY A 108 0.52 -0.26 0.95
CA GLY A 108 0.67 0.50 -0.30
C GLY A 108 1.27 1.89 -0.12
N HIS A 109 1.54 2.35 1.10
CA HIS A 109 2.06 3.70 1.36
C HIS A 109 3.37 3.67 2.16
N GLY A 110 4.41 4.34 1.66
CA GLY A 110 5.72 4.40 2.31
C GLY A 110 5.69 5.00 3.72
N GLY A 111 4.83 5.99 3.97
CA GLY A 111 4.71 6.64 5.28
C GLY A 111 4.19 5.72 6.39
N ASN A 112 3.40 4.71 6.05
CA ASN A 112 2.86 3.73 7.00
C ASN A 112 3.93 2.86 7.66
N ALA A 113 5.16 2.83 7.11
CA ALA A 113 6.27 2.08 7.70
C ALA A 113 6.59 2.52 9.15
N GLN A 114 6.21 3.73 9.55
CA GLN A 114 6.33 4.18 10.95
C GLN A 114 5.49 3.34 11.93
N ALA A 115 4.41 2.73 11.47
CA ALA A 115 3.54 1.88 12.29
C ALA A 115 4.02 0.42 12.35
N ARG A 116 5.00 0.03 11.53
CA ARG A 116 5.51 -1.34 11.47
C ARG A 116 6.03 -1.86 12.82
N PRO A 117 6.84 -1.10 13.60
CA PRO A 117 7.28 -1.58 14.91
C PRO A 117 6.12 -1.84 15.88
N ALA A 118 5.03 -1.06 15.78
CA ALA A 118 3.84 -1.28 16.60
C ALA A 118 3.12 -2.58 16.20
N ALA A 119 2.99 -2.87 14.90
CA ALA A 119 2.42 -4.13 14.41
C ALA A 119 3.27 -5.35 14.78
N GLU A 120 4.60 -5.23 14.71
CA GLU A 120 5.53 -6.29 15.14
C GLU A 120 5.44 -6.52 16.65
N SER A 121 5.45 -5.46 17.46
CA SER A 121 5.26 -5.55 18.91
C SER A 121 3.90 -6.16 19.29
N TRP A 122 2.86 -5.83 18.53
CA TRP A 122 1.54 -6.43 18.69
C TRP A 122 1.60 -7.95 18.44
N SER A 123 2.27 -8.40 17.37
CA SER A 123 2.43 -9.82 17.07
C SER A 123 3.20 -10.57 18.17
N ASP A 124 4.27 -9.98 18.69
CA ASP A 124 5.06 -10.56 19.79
C ASP A 124 4.24 -10.73 21.08
N ALA A 125 3.28 -9.84 21.31
CA ALA A 125 2.37 -9.90 22.46
C ALA A 125 1.23 -10.93 22.30
N HIS A 126 1.06 -11.52 21.12
CA HIS A 126 -0.04 -12.46 20.81
C HIS A 126 0.50 -13.84 20.36
N PRO A 127 0.96 -14.70 21.30
CA PRO A 127 1.49 -16.02 21.00
C PRO A 127 0.54 -16.85 20.11
N GLY A 128 1.11 -17.54 19.12
CA GLY A 128 0.34 -18.29 18.13
C GLY A 128 -0.20 -17.45 16.97
N THR A 129 0.16 -16.17 16.90
CA THR A 129 -0.10 -15.28 15.76
C THR A 129 1.17 -15.08 14.94
N SER A 130 1.05 -15.10 13.62
CA SER A 130 2.09 -14.77 12.66
C SER A 130 1.61 -13.57 11.84
N LEU A 131 2.33 -12.45 11.96
CA LEU A 131 2.06 -11.22 11.23
C LEU A 131 3.18 -10.95 10.22
N ARG A 132 2.80 -10.69 8.97
CA ARG A 132 3.74 -10.34 7.89
C ARG A 132 3.46 -8.93 7.40
N TRP A 133 4.48 -8.10 7.35
CA TRP A 133 4.40 -6.78 6.73
C TRP A 133 4.99 -6.81 5.33
N HIS A 134 4.19 -6.48 4.33
CA HIS A 134 4.58 -6.47 2.92
C HIS A 134 4.31 -5.12 2.28
N ASP A 135 5.37 -4.39 1.94
CA ASP A 135 5.31 -3.19 1.11
C ASP A 135 5.37 -3.62 -0.36
N TRP A 136 4.22 -3.78 -1.01
CA TRP A 136 4.12 -4.50 -2.30
C TRP A 136 4.98 -3.87 -3.39
N TRP A 137 5.01 -2.54 -3.47
CA TRP A 137 5.67 -1.81 -4.56
C TRP A 137 7.20 -1.90 -4.50
N LYS A 138 7.76 -2.12 -3.31
CA LYS A 138 9.21 -2.24 -3.09
C LYS A 138 9.66 -3.68 -2.85
N ALA A 139 8.78 -4.66 -3.10
CA ALA A 139 9.14 -6.06 -3.09
C ALA A 139 10.26 -6.35 -4.11
N PRO A 140 11.17 -7.30 -3.85
CA PRO A 140 12.42 -7.40 -4.60
C PRO A 140 12.26 -7.54 -6.12
N ARG A 141 11.41 -8.44 -6.61
CA ARG A 141 11.18 -8.62 -8.05
C ARG A 141 10.37 -7.45 -8.63
N THR A 142 9.41 -6.93 -7.88
CA THR A 142 8.58 -5.79 -8.29
C THR A 142 9.46 -4.55 -8.53
N MET A 143 10.27 -4.17 -7.54
CA MET A 143 11.20 -3.04 -7.65
C MET A 143 12.29 -3.28 -8.68
N ALA A 144 12.78 -4.51 -8.84
CA ALA A 144 13.74 -4.85 -9.89
C ALA A 144 13.14 -4.62 -11.30
N ALA A 145 11.88 -5.01 -11.51
CA ALA A 145 11.20 -4.81 -12.80
C ALA A 145 10.90 -3.33 -13.08
N VAL A 146 10.59 -2.55 -12.05
CA VAL A 146 10.46 -1.08 -12.18
C VAL A 146 11.80 -0.47 -12.60
N ARG A 147 12.89 -0.79 -11.88
CA ARG A 147 14.23 -0.24 -12.14
C ARG A 147 14.85 -0.68 -13.46
N GLU A 148 14.43 -1.82 -14.02
CA GLU A 148 14.81 -2.24 -15.37
C GLU A 148 14.32 -1.23 -16.42
N ILE A 149 13.20 -0.54 -16.15
CA ILE A 149 12.58 0.42 -17.06
C ILE A 149 13.00 1.85 -16.71
N ASP A 150 13.03 2.19 -15.42
CA ASP A 150 13.24 3.56 -14.94
C ASP A 150 13.84 3.55 -13.53
N GLU A 151 15.12 3.90 -13.42
CA GLU A 151 15.84 3.95 -12.14
C GLU A 151 15.34 5.08 -11.21
N ASP A 152 14.74 6.13 -11.78
CA ASP A 152 14.24 7.29 -11.04
C ASP A 152 12.77 7.13 -10.61
N ALA A 153 12.09 6.06 -11.07
CA ALA A 153 10.70 5.81 -10.74
C ALA A 153 10.49 5.64 -9.24
N SER A 154 9.58 6.45 -8.70
CA SER A 154 9.21 6.46 -7.30
C SER A 154 7.79 7.00 -7.17
N HIS A 155 7.52 7.74 -6.10
CA HIS A 155 6.22 8.32 -5.80
C HIS A 155 5.69 9.24 -6.91
N ALA A 156 4.42 9.03 -7.24
CA ALA A 156 3.65 9.69 -8.28
C ALA A 156 4.32 9.66 -9.66
N SER A 157 5.00 8.57 -9.96
CA SER A 157 5.53 8.26 -11.29
C SER A 157 4.66 7.22 -12.00
N TRP A 158 5.04 6.85 -13.22
CA TRP A 158 4.36 5.82 -14.00
C TRP A 158 4.16 4.51 -13.23
N MET A 159 5.08 4.13 -12.31
CA MET A 159 4.99 2.87 -11.57
C MET A 159 3.75 2.76 -10.68
N GLU A 160 3.08 3.88 -10.41
CA GLU A 160 1.81 3.98 -9.66
C GLU A 160 0.63 4.36 -10.58
N GLY A 161 0.89 4.70 -11.84
CA GLY A 161 -0.04 5.19 -12.85
C GLY A 161 -0.77 4.09 -13.63
N PHE A 162 -1.29 3.07 -12.94
CA PHE A 162 -2.10 2.01 -13.52
C PHE A 162 -3.44 2.54 -14.10
N PRO A 163 -4.09 1.81 -15.03
CA PRO A 163 -5.38 2.23 -15.58
C PRO A 163 -6.45 2.56 -14.52
N TRP A 164 -6.42 1.88 -13.36
CA TRP A 164 -7.35 2.08 -12.25
C TRP A 164 -6.95 3.16 -11.23
N THR A 165 -5.80 3.81 -11.39
CA THR A 165 -5.39 4.99 -10.57
C THR A 165 -5.36 6.29 -11.36
N ARG A 166 -5.49 6.23 -12.69
CA ARG A 166 -5.60 7.40 -13.55
C ARG A 166 -6.95 8.09 -13.39
N VAL A 167 -6.92 9.42 -13.46
CA VAL A 167 -8.11 10.26 -13.46
C VAL A 167 -8.35 10.76 -14.88
N GLU A 168 -9.53 10.52 -15.45
CA GLU A 168 -9.85 10.84 -16.85
C GLU A 168 -9.59 12.31 -17.23
N THR A 169 -9.79 13.23 -16.28
CA THR A 169 -9.59 14.67 -16.47
C THR A 169 -8.15 15.13 -16.27
N ALA A 170 -7.28 14.28 -15.71
CA ALA A 170 -5.87 14.64 -15.50
C ALA A 170 -5.11 14.68 -16.83
N ARG A 171 -4.11 15.56 -16.90
CA ARG A 171 -3.26 15.75 -18.08
C ARG A 171 -1.81 15.78 -17.61
N PRO A 172 -1.18 14.62 -17.37
CA PRO A 172 0.23 14.58 -17.04
C PRO A 172 1.07 15.14 -18.20
N PRO A 173 2.21 15.77 -17.92
CA PRO A 173 3.14 16.18 -18.96
C PRO A 173 3.78 14.96 -19.61
N GLU A 174 4.21 15.12 -20.87
CA GLU A 174 5.00 14.10 -21.55
C GLU A 174 6.43 14.07 -21.00
N GLY A 175 7.04 12.88 -21.01
CA GLY A 175 8.46 12.70 -20.74
C GLY A 175 8.79 12.20 -19.34
N HIS A 176 10.00 12.53 -18.90
CA HIS A 176 10.64 12.03 -17.70
C HIS A 176 11.05 13.20 -16.79
N LYS A 177 10.72 13.07 -15.50
CA LYS A 177 11.12 14.02 -14.47
C LYS A 177 12.40 13.50 -13.80
N PRO A 178 13.49 14.30 -13.75
CA PRO A 178 14.67 13.92 -12.98
C PRO A 178 14.33 13.67 -11.51
N ALA A 179 14.99 12.70 -10.89
CA ALA A 179 14.84 12.44 -9.47
C ALA A 179 15.10 13.71 -8.63
N VAL A 180 14.19 13.98 -7.68
CA VAL A 180 14.32 15.09 -6.75
C VAL A 180 15.14 14.65 -5.54
N ASP A 181 16.12 15.46 -5.12
CA ASP A 181 16.88 15.20 -3.90
C ASP A 181 15.99 15.41 -2.65
N LEU A 182 15.70 14.30 -1.97
CA LEU A 182 14.88 14.27 -0.76
C LEU A 182 15.71 14.38 0.52
N SER A 183 17.01 14.66 0.43
CA SER A 183 17.86 14.85 1.60
C SER A 183 17.32 15.95 2.54
N GLY A 184 17.28 15.62 3.84
CA GLY A 184 16.81 16.50 4.91
C GLY A 184 15.30 16.73 4.93
N ARG A 185 14.50 15.96 4.19
CA ARG A 185 13.03 16.11 4.16
C ARG A 185 12.39 16.03 5.54
N GLU A 186 13.02 15.32 6.48
CA GLU A 186 12.54 15.16 7.86
C GLU A 186 12.42 16.51 8.59
N ASP A 187 13.23 17.48 8.20
CA ASP A 187 13.30 18.82 8.81
C ASP A 187 12.49 19.88 8.02
N MET A 188 11.75 19.47 6.98
CA MET A 188 11.02 20.40 6.11
C MET A 188 9.58 20.60 6.56
N THR A 189 9.15 21.87 6.47
CA THR A 189 7.72 22.15 6.52
C THR A 189 7.04 21.63 5.24
N PRO A 190 5.75 21.27 5.29
CA PRO A 190 5.03 20.81 4.10
C PRO A 190 5.09 21.83 2.95
N ALA A 191 5.06 23.13 3.27
CA ALA A 191 5.17 24.18 2.26
C ALA A 191 6.51 24.16 1.51
N ARG A 192 7.63 23.99 2.23
CA ARG A 192 8.97 23.85 1.63
C ARG A 192 9.09 22.56 0.84
N PHE A 193 8.49 21.47 1.33
CA PHE A 193 8.49 20.21 0.62
C PHE A 193 7.74 20.31 -0.72
N ARG A 194 6.59 21.01 -0.73
CA ARG A 194 5.86 21.33 -1.96
C ARG A 194 6.64 22.23 -2.91
N GLU A 195 7.30 23.27 -2.40
CA GLU A 195 8.17 24.14 -3.23
C GLU A 195 9.27 23.33 -3.93
N ARG A 196 9.87 22.38 -3.21
CA ARG A 196 10.93 21.51 -3.75
C ARG A 196 10.42 20.54 -4.82
N LEU A 197 9.29 19.88 -4.57
CA LEU A 197 8.74 18.86 -5.46
C LEU A 197 7.98 19.45 -6.65
N GLY A 198 7.36 20.62 -6.49
CA GLY A 198 6.51 21.25 -7.50
C GLY A 198 5.17 20.52 -7.67
N ASP A 199 5.10 19.66 -8.67
CA ASP A 199 3.89 18.89 -9.02
C ASP A 199 3.59 17.73 -8.06
N GLY A 200 4.54 17.38 -7.19
CA GLY A 200 4.40 16.30 -6.21
C GLY A 200 5.07 14.98 -6.59
N SER A 201 5.50 14.81 -7.84
CA SER A 201 6.25 13.62 -8.28
C SER A 201 7.69 13.63 -7.77
N PHE A 202 8.23 12.46 -7.39
CA PHE A 202 9.62 12.34 -6.93
C PHE A 202 10.62 12.18 -8.07
N GLY A 203 10.15 11.85 -9.28
CA GLY A 203 10.98 11.54 -10.44
C GLY A 203 10.40 10.40 -11.27
N GLY A 204 11.02 10.10 -12.39
CA GLY A 204 10.60 9.05 -13.32
C GLY A 204 9.73 9.55 -14.47
N PHE A 205 9.33 8.64 -15.36
CA PHE A 205 8.32 8.93 -16.37
C PHE A 205 6.98 9.26 -15.71
N TYR A 206 6.25 10.22 -16.26
CA TYR A 206 4.87 10.49 -15.82
C TYR A 206 3.90 9.40 -16.27
N GLU A 207 4.11 8.87 -17.48
CA GLU A 207 3.31 7.80 -18.06
C GLU A 207 4.17 6.78 -18.79
N ARG A 208 3.71 5.53 -18.81
CA ARG A 208 4.25 4.43 -19.60
C ARG A 208 3.11 3.62 -20.21
N PRO A 209 3.35 2.86 -21.29
CA PRO A 209 2.34 1.98 -21.87
C PRO A 209 1.79 0.98 -20.86
N ASP A 210 0.50 0.66 -20.94
CA ASP A 210 -0.19 -0.27 -20.03
C ASP A 210 0.45 -1.67 -19.98
N GLU A 211 1.17 -2.07 -21.02
CA GLU A 211 1.95 -3.31 -21.05
C GLU A 211 3.04 -3.33 -19.96
N ASP A 212 3.76 -2.23 -19.77
CA ASP A 212 4.77 -2.10 -18.71
C ASP A 212 4.11 -2.21 -17.33
N LEU A 213 2.96 -1.54 -17.16
CA LEU A 213 2.19 -1.57 -15.92
C LEU A 213 1.66 -2.97 -15.61
N HIS A 214 1.07 -3.64 -16.60
CA HIS A 214 0.58 -5.00 -16.41
C HIS A 214 1.70 -6.00 -16.11
N ARG A 215 2.90 -5.81 -16.69
CA ARG A 215 4.09 -6.62 -16.37
C ARG A 215 4.48 -6.47 -14.91
N ILE A 216 4.66 -5.25 -14.40
CA ILE A 216 5.02 -5.05 -12.99
C ILE A 216 3.89 -5.49 -12.05
N TRP A 217 2.62 -5.32 -12.46
CA TRP A 217 1.47 -5.77 -11.67
C TRP A 217 1.46 -7.28 -11.48
N ALA A 218 1.68 -8.04 -12.57
CA ALA A 218 1.73 -9.50 -12.51
C ALA A 218 2.82 -9.98 -11.54
N ILE A 219 3.99 -9.35 -11.59
CA ILE A 219 5.10 -9.65 -10.66
C ILE A 219 4.73 -9.31 -9.22
N ALA A 220 4.14 -8.14 -8.97
CA ALA A 220 3.70 -7.72 -7.64
C ALA A 220 2.69 -8.71 -7.05
N VAL A 221 1.67 -9.09 -7.83
CA VAL A 221 0.65 -10.06 -7.42
C VAL A 221 1.27 -11.43 -7.09
N GLU A 222 2.22 -11.90 -7.90
CA GLU A 222 2.92 -13.16 -7.63
C GLU A 222 3.76 -13.10 -6.35
N GLU A 223 4.53 -12.03 -6.14
CA GLU A 223 5.34 -11.85 -4.93
C GLU A 223 4.46 -11.75 -3.68
N THR A 224 3.38 -10.98 -3.73
CA THR A 224 2.42 -10.89 -2.64
C THR A 224 1.77 -12.26 -2.37
N ARG A 225 1.39 -13.01 -3.41
CA ARG A 225 0.79 -14.35 -3.25
C ARG A 225 1.75 -15.36 -2.62
N ALA A 226 3.04 -15.30 -2.95
CA ALA A 226 4.04 -16.19 -2.36
C ALA A 226 4.12 -16.04 -0.82
N LEU A 227 3.78 -14.87 -0.27
CA LEU A 227 3.70 -14.64 1.17
C LEU A 227 2.46 -15.27 1.82
N LEU A 228 1.42 -15.59 1.04
CA LEU A 228 0.21 -16.27 1.51
C LEU A 228 0.35 -17.80 1.47
N SER A 229 1.00 -18.33 0.43
CA SER A 229 1.12 -19.77 0.17
C SER A 229 2.36 -20.43 0.81
N GLY A 230 3.34 -19.65 1.28
CA GLY A 230 4.48 -20.14 2.05
C GLY A 230 4.12 -20.59 3.48
N GLY A 231 5.02 -21.32 4.14
CA GLY A 231 4.84 -21.70 5.56
C GLY A 231 4.78 -20.48 6.47
N TRP A 232 3.85 -20.45 7.43
CA TRP A 232 3.49 -19.30 8.27
C TRP A 232 4.08 -19.33 9.68
#